data_AF-A0A6J1Q879-F1
#
_entry.id   AF-A0A6J1Q879-F1
#
_cell.length_a   1.000
_cell.length_b   1.000
_cell.length_c   1.000
_cell.angle_alpha   90.00
_cell.angle_beta   90.00
_cell.angle_gamma   90.00
#
_symmetry.space_group_name_H-M   'P 1'
#
loop_
_entity.id
_entity.type
_entity.pdbx_description
1 polymer ?
#
loop_
_entity_poly.entity_id
_entity_poly.type
_entity_poly.pdbx_seq_one_letter_code
_entity_poly.pdbx_strand_id
1 'polypeptide(L)'
;MTREKLVAALLLGLLAIALSLPQQPKSKRPTPVFKQSKTGALLLPDNATLIRENIVDTFSCKDRIYGYYADMENECQVFHVCMPQTRSSIRWSFICPAETVFNQATFVCTQTESSIPCEESEKYYSLNENIGKEVEEEEEADQDRGKKNATKILKPEVETLSKKSSPKTSRLLNREKLLQLY
;
A
#
# COMPACT_ATOMS: atom_id res chain seq x y z
N MET A 1 -1.68 1.35 83.93
CA MET A 1 -2.92 0.87 83.27
C MET A 1 -3.59 1.89 82.34
N THR A 2 -3.09 3.14 82.23
CA THR A 2 -3.74 4.23 81.46
C THR A 2 -3.14 4.48 80.07
N ARG A 3 -1.84 4.24 79.86
CA ARG A 3 -1.17 4.49 78.56
C ARG A 3 -1.58 3.50 77.46
N GLU A 4 -1.69 2.21 77.77
CA GLU A 4 -2.12 1.19 76.80
C GLU A 4 -3.57 1.38 76.35
N LYS A 5 -4.47 1.76 77.28
CA LYS A 5 -5.86 2.08 76.95
C LYS A 5 -5.98 3.35 76.11
N LEU A 6 -5.12 4.34 76.34
CA LEU A 6 -5.08 5.57 75.53
C LEU A 6 -4.57 5.30 74.10
N VAL A 7 -3.53 4.47 73.96
CA VAL A 7 -3.02 4.06 72.64
C VAL A 7 -4.07 3.25 71.89
N ALA A 8 -4.75 2.31 72.56
CA ALA A 8 -5.84 1.54 71.95
C ALA A 8 -7.01 2.44 71.50
N ALA A 9 -7.39 3.42 72.30
CA ALA A 9 -8.46 4.37 71.95
C ALA A 9 -8.07 5.27 70.76
N LEU A 10 -6.82 5.74 70.70
CA LEU A 10 -6.32 6.52 69.57
C LEU A 10 -6.25 5.69 68.28
N LEU A 11 -5.79 4.43 68.36
CA LEU A 11 -5.75 3.53 67.22
C LEU A 11 -7.16 3.19 66.70
N LEU A 12 -8.11 2.92 67.60
CA LEU A 12 -9.50 2.67 67.23
C LEU A 12 -10.17 3.92 66.63
N GLY A 13 -9.89 5.10 67.17
CA GLY A 13 -10.37 6.37 66.63
C GLY A 13 -9.82 6.66 65.23
N LEU A 14 -8.52 6.46 65.02
CA LEU A 14 -7.89 6.64 63.70
C LEU A 14 -8.41 5.63 62.67
N LEU A 15 -8.64 4.38 63.08
CA LEU A 15 -9.21 3.35 62.20
C LEU A 15 -10.65 3.69 61.79
N ALA A 16 -11.46 4.20 62.73
CA ALA A 16 -12.83 4.63 62.44
C ALA A 16 -12.89 5.85 61.49
N ILE A 17 -11.94 6.79 61.62
CA ILE A 17 -11.82 7.93 60.71
C ILE A 17 -11.42 7.45 59.31
N ALA A 18 -10.46 6.53 59.19
CA ALA A 18 -10.03 5.99 57.90
C ALA A 18 -11.16 5.23 57.16
N LEU A 19 -12.01 4.51 57.90
CA LEU A 19 -13.14 3.76 57.34
C LEU A 19 -14.33 4.65 56.96
N SER A 20 -14.40 5.89 57.46
CA SER A 20 -15.47 6.85 57.15
C SER A 20 -15.12 7.81 56.01
N LEU A 21 -13.94 7.69 55.38
CA LEU A 21 -13.67 8.44 54.16
C LEU A 21 -14.58 7.97 53.01
N PRO A 22 -15.34 8.86 52.37
CA PRO A 22 -16.12 8.52 51.19
C PRO A 22 -15.17 8.08 50.08
N GLN A 23 -15.30 6.82 49.64
CA GLN A 23 -14.59 6.35 48.46
C GLN A 23 -15.08 7.14 47.26
N GLN A 24 -14.22 8.04 46.77
CA GLN A 24 -14.45 8.80 45.55
C GLN A 24 -14.78 7.81 44.42
N PRO A 25 -15.97 7.91 43.79
CA PRO A 25 -16.33 7.00 42.72
C PRO A 25 -15.33 7.16 41.57
N LYS A 26 -14.59 6.09 41.28
CA LYS A 26 -13.66 6.06 40.14
C LYS A 26 -14.45 6.36 38.87
N SER A 27 -14.21 7.54 38.29
CA SER A 27 -14.76 7.94 37.00
C SER A 27 -14.36 6.90 35.94
N LYS A 28 -15.29 6.01 35.60
CA LYS A 28 -15.13 5.06 34.49
C LYS A 28 -15.40 5.86 33.22
N ARG A 29 -14.34 6.22 32.49
CA ARG A 29 -14.48 6.71 31.12
C ARG A 29 -15.24 5.65 30.32
N PRO A 30 -16.35 5.98 29.64
CA PRO A 30 -17.03 5.05 28.77
C PRO A 30 -16.05 4.51 27.73
N THR A 31 -15.99 3.20 27.55
CA THR A 31 -15.30 2.62 26.38
C THR A 31 -16.05 3.07 25.13
N PRO A 32 -15.36 3.65 24.12
CA PRO A 32 -16.02 4.01 22.88
C PRO A 32 -16.57 2.74 22.24
N VAL A 33 -17.90 2.69 22.09
CA VAL A 33 -18.58 1.63 21.34
C VAL A 33 -18.49 2.03 19.87
N PHE A 34 -17.54 1.44 19.14
CA PHE A 34 -17.42 1.64 17.70
C PHE A 34 -18.58 0.91 17.02
N LYS A 35 -19.56 1.65 16.48
CA LYS A 35 -20.64 1.06 15.69
C LYS A 35 -20.02 0.46 14.43
N GLN A 36 -20.44 -0.75 14.05
CA GLN A 36 -19.94 -1.44 12.86
C GLN A 36 -19.98 -0.51 11.64
N SER A 37 -18.83 -0.39 10.96
CA SER A 37 -18.67 0.47 9.80
C SER A 37 -19.51 -0.04 8.63
N LYS A 38 -20.06 0.88 7.84
CA LYS A 38 -20.80 0.57 6.60
C LYS A 38 -19.92 -0.10 5.53
N THR A 39 -18.60 -0.06 5.69
CA THR A 39 -17.61 -0.61 4.74
C THR A 39 -17.28 -2.09 4.97
N GLY A 40 -18.06 -2.81 5.78
CA GLY A 40 -17.85 -4.25 6.00
C GLY A 40 -16.55 -4.56 6.76
N ALA A 41 -15.88 -5.67 6.40
CA ALA A 41 -14.62 -6.09 7.03
C ALA A 41 -13.39 -5.37 6.45
N LEU A 42 -13.58 -4.35 5.60
CA LEU A 42 -12.49 -3.65 4.92
C LEU A 42 -11.64 -2.76 5.84
N LEU A 43 -12.13 -2.41 7.04
CA LEU A 43 -11.46 -1.52 8.00
C LEU A 43 -11.03 -0.16 7.40
N LEU A 44 -11.82 0.37 6.46
CA LEU A 44 -11.60 1.69 5.86
C LEU A 44 -11.94 2.82 6.86
N PRO A 45 -11.40 4.04 6.68
CA PRO A 45 -11.78 5.21 7.48
C PRO A 45 -13.30 5.46 7.45
N ASP A 46 -13.85 5.99 8.54
CA ASP A 46 -15.30 6.23 8.69
C ASP A 46 -15.90 7.14 7.60
N ASN A 47 -15.08 8.02 7.02
CA ASN A 47 -15.47 8.95 5.96
C ASN A 47 -15.22 8.41 4.54
N ALA A 48 -14.84 7.14 4.36
CA ALA A 48 -14.59 6.56 3.04
C ALA A 48 -15.82 6.65 2.10
N THR A 49 -17.03 6.59 2.67
CA THR A 49 -18.28 6.74 1.91
C THR A 49 -18.46 8.14 1.29
N LEU A 50 -17.74 9.17 1.77
CA LEU A 50 -17.71 10.49 1.13
C LEU A 50 -16.95 10.49 -0.20
N ILE A 51 -16.06 9.51 -0.39
CA ILE A 51 -15.27 9.34 -1.62
C ILE A 51 -16.00 8.40 -2.58
N ARG A 52 -16.54 7.29 -2.07
CA ARG A 52 -17.32 6.32 -2.84
C ARG A 52 -18.55 5.89 -2.06
N GLU A 53 -19.74 6.21 -2.58
CA GLU A 53 -21.00 5.93 -1.88
C GLU A 53 -21.26 4.43 -1.71
N ASN A 54 -20.96 3.63 -2.75
CA ASN A 54 -21.20 2.20 -2.77
C ASN A 54 -19.88 1.42 -2.77
N ILE A 55 -19.43 1.04 -1.58
CA ILE A 55 -18.23 0.21 -1.39
C ILE A 55 -18.68 -1.23 -1.14
N VAL A 56 -18.23 -2.16 -1.99
CA VAL A 56 -18.51 -3.60 -1.87
C VAL A 56 -17.32 -4.35 -1.26
N ASP A 57 -17.56 -5.46 -0.56
CA ASP A 57 -16.50 -6.30 0.06
C ASP A 57 -16.58 -7.72 -0.50
N THR A 58 -16.20 -7.87 -1.78
CA THR A 58 -16.19 -9.17 -2.50
C THR A 58 -14.77 -9.66 -2.81
N PHE A 59 -13.78 -8.79 -2.70
CA PHE A 59 -12.39 -9.12 -2.99
C PHE A 59 -11.82 -10.15 -2.00
N SER A 60 -11.05 -11.11 -2.52
CA SER A 60 -10.38 -12.15 -1.73
C SER A 60 -8.89 -12.26 -2.05
N CYS A 61 -8.08 -12.39 -1.00
CA CYS A 61 -6.65 -12.71 -1.09
C CYS A 61 -6.36 -14.19 -1.34
N LYS A 62 -7.40 -15.03 -1.48
CA LYS A 62 -7.23 -16.46 -1.74
C LYS A 62 -6.44 -16.68 -3.04
N ASP A 63 -5.46 -17.58 -2.99
CA ASP A 63 -4.61 -17.98 -4.13
C ASP A 63 -3.79 -16.83 -4.74
N ARG A 64 -3.61 -15.73 -4.00
CA ARG A 64 -2.79 -14.57 -4.39
C ARG A 64 -1.48 -14.58 -3.61
N ILE A 65 -0.38 -14.14 -4.24
CA ILE A 65 0.91 -13.93 -3.56
C ILE A 65 0.90 -12.64 -2.74
N TYR A 66 1.98 -12.39 -2.00
CA TYR A 66 2.20 -11.08 -1.38
C TYR A 66 2.19 -9.99 -2.45
N GLY A 67 1.42 -8.93 -2.24
CA GLY A 67 1.35 -7.84 -3.19
C GLY A 67 0.13 -6.94 -3.05
N TYR A 68 0.01 -6.02 -4.00
CA TYR A 68 -1.04 -5.02 -4.11
C TYR A 68 -1.99 -5.39 -5.25
N TYR A 69 -3.29 -5.26 -5.01
CA TYR A 69 -4.33 -5.69 -5.92
C TYR A 69 -5.42 -4.62 -6.02
N ALA A 70 -5.62 -4.09 -7.21
CA ALA A 70 -6.74 -3.22 -7.55
C ALA A 70 -8.06 -3.99 -7.39
N ASP A 71 -9.04 -3.36 -6.76
CA ASP A 71 -10.39 -3.90 -6.61
C ASP A 71 -11.27 -3.37 -7.75
N MET A 72 -11.50 -4.21 -8.78
CA MET A 72 -12.22 -3.81 -9.97
C MET A 72 -13.72 -3.59 -9.70
N GLU A 73 -14.28 -4.31 -8.73
CA GLU A 73 -15.66 -4.19 -8.28
C GLU A 73 -15.93 -2.86 -7.55
N ASN A 74 -14.88 -2.23 -7.03
CA ASN A 74 -14.88 -0.87 -6.51
C ASN A 74 -14.25 0.14 -7.49
N GLU A 75 -14.25 -0.15 -8.80
CA GLU A 75 -13.71 0.71 -9.87
C GLU A 75 -12.27 1.17 -9.61
N CYS A 76 -11.47 0.32 -8.96
CA CYS A 76 -10.10 0.60 -8.57
C CYS A 76 -9.94 1.80 -7.61
N GLN A 77 -11.04 2.39 -7.11
CA GLN A 77 -11.02 3.40 -6.05
C GLN A 77 -10.57 2.79 -4.72
N VAL A 78 -10.80 1.48 -4.54
CA VAL A 78 -10.27 0.67 -3.45
C VAL A 78 -9.18 -0.25 -3.98
N PHE A 79 -8.18 -0.52 -3.16
CA PHE A 79 -7.18 -1.56 -3.42
C PHE A 79 -6.84 -2.31 -2.13
N HIS A 80 -6.25 -3.49 -2.30
CA HIS A 80 -5.92 -4.38 -1.20
C HIS A 80 -4.45 -4.77 -1.20
N VAL A 81 -3.91 -4.96 -0.01
CA VAL A 81 -2.61 -5.61 0.20
C VAL A 81 -2.89 -7.00 0.75
N CYS A 82 -2.41 -8.02 0.04
CA CYS A 82 -2.49 -9.40 0.48
C CYS A 82 -1.15 -9.84 1.07
N MET A 83 -1.21 -10.55 2.19
CA MET A 83 -0.07 -11.26 2.77
C MET A 83 -0.46 -12.71 3.04
N PRO A 84 0.04 -13.67 2.23
CA PRO A 84 -0.20 -15.08 2.44
C PRO A 84 0.34 -15.55 3.79
N GLN A 85 -0.41 -16.41 4.46
CA GLN A 85 -0.02 -17.13 5.66
C GLN A 85 -0.22 -18.63 5.42
N THR A 86 0.30 -19.48 6.30
CA THR A 86 0.27 -20.95 6.12
C THR A 86 -1.13 -21.53 5.96
N ARG A 87 -2.16 -20.90 6.56
CA ARG A 87 -3.56 -21.41 6.57
C ARG A 87 -4.60 -20.39 6.12
N SER A 88 -4.20 -19.16 5.86
CA SER A 88 -5.10 -18.05 5.54
C SER A 88 -4.30 -16.96 4.81
N SER A 89 -4.95 -15.84 4.51
CA SER A 89 -4.27 -14.66 4.00
C SER A 89 -4.75 -13.46 4.78
N ILE A 90 -3.82 -12.59 5.16
CA ILE A 90 -4.14 -11.30 5.76
C ILE A 90 -4.43 -10.32 4.62
N ARG A 91 -5.52 -9.57 4.75
CA ARG A 91 -5.96 -8.54 3.81
C ARG A 91 -6.00 -7.20 4.52
N TRP A 92 -5.33 -6.20 3.95
CA TRP A 92 -5.55 -4.79 4.29
C TRP A 92 -6.20 -4.10 3.11
N SER A 93 -7.06 -3.11 3.37
CA SER A 93 -7.75 -2.36 2.32
C SER A 93 -7.51 -0.89 2.48
N PHE A 94 -7.46 -0.22 1.35
CA PHE A 94 -7.19 1.20 1.26
C PHE A 94 -8.11 1.80 0.22
N ILE A 95 -8.49 3.05 0.41
CA ILE A 95 -9.27 3.83 -0.56
C ILE A 95 -8.38 4.96 -1.06
N CYS A 96 -8.29 5.11 -2.38
CA CYS A 96 -7.60 6.23 -3.01
C CYS A 96 -8.38 7.54 -2.74
N PRO A 97 -7.71 8.71 -2.71
CA PRO A 97 -8.39 10.00 -2.67
C PRO A 97 -9.39 10.19 -3.80
N ALA A 98 -10.33 11.11 -3.61
CA ALA A 98 -11.30 11.49 -4.66
C ALA A 98 -10.59 11.79 -5.99
N GLU A 99 -11.23 11.39 -7.09
CA GLU A 99 -10.75 11.57 -8.49
C GLU A 99 -9.47 10.79 -8.84
N THR A 100 -9.04 9.87 -7.98
CA THR A 100 -7.89 8.99 -8.25
C THR A 100 -8.26 7.53 -8.08
N VAL A 101 -7.65 6.67 -8.89
CA VAL A 101 -7.81 5.22 -8.85
C VAL A 101 -6.46 4.54 -8.73
N PHE A 102 -6.43 3.36 -8.12
CA PHE A 102 -5.22 2.59 -7.97
C PHE A 102 -4.75 2.05 -9.32
N ASN A 103 -3.61 2.52 -9.79
CA ASN A 103 -2.98 2.05 -11.01
C ASN A 103 -2.13 0.81 -10.71
N GLN A 104 -2.66 -0.35 -11.07
CA GLN A 104 -1.99 -1.63 -10.82
C GLN A 104 -0.61 -1.76 -11.50
N ALA A 105 -0.38 -1.05 -12.61
CA ALA A 105 0.89 -1.09 -13.33
C ALA A 105 2.02 -0.32 -12.63
N THR A 106 1.68 0.63 -11.76
CA THR A 106 2.64 1.49 -11.06
C THR A 106 2.55 1.39 -9.54
N PHE A 107 1.55 0.68 -9.00
CA PHE A 107 1.24 0.56 -7.57
C PHE A 107 0.94 1.89 -6.86
N VAL A 108 0.37 2.86 -7.57
CA VAL A 108 0.10 4.21 -7.06
C VAL A 108 -1.33 4.64 -7.40
N CYS A 109 -1.99 5.35 -6.49
CA CYS A 109 -3.24 6.05 -6.83
C CYS A 109 -2.92 7.22 -7.77
N THR A 110 -3.43 7.16 -9.01
CA THR A 110 -3.22 8.20 -10.02
C THR A 110 -4.57 8.73 -10.49
N GLN A 111 -4.60 9.92 -11.09
CA GLN A 111 -5.82 10.41 -11.75
C GLN A 111 -6.26 9.40 -12.82
N THR A 112 -7.58 9.24 -12.99
CA THR A 112 -8.16 8.24 -13.89
C THR A 112 -7.63 8.34 -15.32
N GLU A 113 -7.43 9.54 -15.85
CA GLU A 113 -6.89 9.75 -17.21
C GLU A 113 -5.42 9.33 -17.39
N SER A 114 -4.67 9.32 -16.30
CA SER A 114 -3.27 8.88 -16.27
C SER A 114 -3.09 7.41 -15.85
N SER A 115 -4.19 6.77 -15.44
CA SER A 115 -4.21 5.37 -15.03
C SER A 115 -4.38 4.45 -16.24
N ILE A 116 -3.96 3.19 -16.09
CA ILE A 116 -4.48 2.12 -16.94
C ILE A 116 -6.00 1.99 -16.73
N PRO A 117 -6.76 1.48 -17.72
CA PRO A 117 -8.17 1.13 -17.50
C PRO A 117 -8.29 0.13 -16.35
N CYS A 118 -9.27 0.34 -15.46
CA CYS A 118 -9.40 -0.46 -14.24
C CYS A 118 -9.57 -1.95 -14.55
N GLU A 119 -10.30 -2.28 -15.60
CA GLU A 119 -10.58 -3.64 -16.08
C GLU A 119 -9.33 -4.36 -16.60
N GLU A 120 -8.26 -3.61 -16.89
CA GLU A 120 -6.98 -4.17 -17.30
C GLU A 120 -6.05 -4.47 -16.13
N SER A 121 -6.42 -4.11 -14.90
CA SER A 121 -5.57 -4.23 -13.73
C SER A 121 -5.01 -5.64 -13.54
N GLU A 122 -5.84 -6.68 -13.72
CA GLU A 122 -5.40 -8.07 -13.55
C GLU A 122 -4.21 -8.46 -14.44
N LYS A 123 -4.08 -7.85 -15.63
CA LYS A 123 -2.94 -8.07 -16.55
C LYS A 123 -1.59 -7.70 -15.93
N TYR A 124 -1.61 -6.85 -14.91
CA TYR A 124 -0.43 -6.32 -14.22
C TYR A 124 -0.21 -6.97 -12.83
N TYR A 125 -1.03 -7.94 -12.40
CA TYR A 125 -0.84 -8.61 -11.12
C TYR A 125 0.50 -9.36 -11.03
N SER A 126 1.07 -9.79 -12.15
CA SER A 126 2.41 -10.41 -12.20
C SER A 126 3.52 -9.47 -11.74
N LEU A 127 3.32 -8.14 -11.77
CA LEU A 127 4.29 -7.19 -11.24
C LEU A 127 4.51 -7.35 -9.73
N ASN A 128 3.55 -7.94 -9.01
CA ASN A 128 3.71 -8.23 -7.58
C ASN A 128 4.88 -9.19 -7.32
N GLU A 129 5.26 -10.03 -8.29
CA GLU A 129 6.42 -10.92 -8.18
C GLU A 129 7.74 -10.15 -8.04
N ASN A 130 7.78 -8.87 -8.43
CA ASN A 130 8.98 -8.04 -8.37
C ASN A 130 9.12 -7.28 -7.05
N ILE A 131 8.12 -7.35 -6.18
CA ILE A 131 8.16 -6.66 -4.89
C ILE A 131 9.21 -7.33 -4.00
N GLY A 132 10.18 -6.53 -3.53
CA GLY A 132 11.24 -7.00 -2.65
C GLY A 132 12.40 -7.71 -3.37
N LYS A 133 12.41 -7.75 -4.71
CA LYS A 133 13.59 -8.17 -5.47
C LYS A 133 14.61 -7.03 -5.49
N GLU A 134 15.87 -7.35 -5.23
CA GLU A 134 16.98 -6.43 -5.46
C GLU A 134 17.15 -6.25 -6.98
N VAL A 135 17.35 -5.02 -7.42
CA VAL A 135 17.70 -4.76 -8.81
C VAL A 135 19.18 -5.11 -8.95
N GLU A 136 19.48 -6.20 -9.65
CA GLU A 136 20.84 -6.45 -10.09
C GLU A 136 21.19 -5.34 -11.08
N GLU A 137 22.00 -4.38 -10.64
CA GLU A 137 22.53 -3.32 -11.50
C GLU A 137 23.40 -4.00 -12.55
N GLU A 138 22.92 -4.05 -13.80
CA GLU A 138 23.78 -4.43 -14.93
C GLU A 138 24.86 -3.35 -15.04
N GLU A 139 26.09 -3.68 -14.62
CA GLU A 139 27.26 -2.83 -14.81
C GLU A 139 27.44 -2.58 -16.32
N GLU A 140 27.01 -1.41 -16.79
CA GLU A 140 27.32 -0.94 -18.15
C GLU A 140 28.84 -0.79 -18.27
N ALA A 141 29.48 -1.83 -18.80
CA ALA A 141 30.90 -1.82 -19.11
C ALA A 141 31.16 -0.82 -20.24
N ASP A 142 31.54 0.40 -19.87
CA ASP A 142 32.11 1.40 -20.77
C ASP A 142 33.46 0.88 -21.34
N GLN A 143 33.40 0.28 -22.53
CA GLN A 143 34.59 -0.02 -23.34
C GLN A 143 34.60 0.87 -24.59
N ASP A 144 35.08 2.11 -24.45
CA ASP A 144 35.79 2.78 -25.54
C ASP A 144 37.03 3.54 -25.05
N ARG A 145 38.22 2.96 -25.28
CA ARG A 145 39.42 3.72 -25.61
C ARG A 145 40.27 2.96 -26.62
N GLY A 146 40.03 3.28 -27.89
CA GLY A 146 40.61 2.61 -29.04
C GLY A 146 42.14 2.57 -29.15
N LYS A 147 42.59 1.65 -30.01
CA LYS A 147 43.87 1.71 -30.69
C LYS A 147 43.67 1.31 -32.15
N LYS A 148 43.91 2.28 -33.04
CA LYS A 148 43.92 2.13 -34.50
C LYS A 148 45.02 1.14 -34.89
N ASN A 149 44.80 0.35 -35.95
CA ASN A 149 45.72 0.18 -37.09
C ASN A 149 45.01 -0.56 -38.25
N ALA A 150 45.22 -0.06 -39.45
CA ALA A 150 44.60 -0.45 -40.71
C ALA A 150 45.00 -1.85 -41.21
N THR A 151 44.18 -2.46 -42.07
CA THR A 151 44.54 -2.84 -43.47
C THR A 151 43.61 -3.93 -44.06
N LYS A 152 42.89 -3.53 -45.12
CA LYS A 152 42.65 -4.19 -46.43
C LYS A 152 41.67 -5.38 -46.59
N ILE A 153 40.56 -5.06 -47.27
CA ILE A 153 39.91 -5.69 -48.46
C ILE A 153 39.46 -7.17 -48.35
N LEU A 154 38.14 -7.43 -48.44
CA LEU A 154 37.38 -7.96 -49.61
C LEU A 154 35.89 -8.16 -49.20
N LYS A 155 34.95 -7.73 -50.06
CA LYS A 155 33.53 -8.16 -50.12
C LYS A 155 33.46 -9.51 -50.88
N PRO A 156 32.41 -10.38 -50.82
CA PRO A 156 30.98 -10.02 -50.83
C PRO A 156 29.98 -10.92 -50.06
N GLU A 157 28.73 -10.44 -50.02
CA GLU A 157 27.40 -11.08 -49.93
C GLU A 157 27.17 -12.43 -49.19
N VAL A 158 26.13 -12.48 -48.33
CA VAL A 158 24.87 -13.26 -48.52
C VAL A 158 24.02 -13.21 -47.22
N GLU A 159 22.83 -12.59 -47.36
CA GLU A 159 21.51 -12.92 -46.80
C GLU A 159 21.40 -14.11 -45.79
N THR A 160 20.72 -14.01 -44.63
CA THR A 160 19.25 -13.96 -44.50
C THR A 160 18.79 -13.95 -43.03
N LEU A 161 17.61 -13.35 -42.82
CA LEU A 161 16.52 -13.67 -41.87
C LEU A 161 16.66 -13.54 -40.33
N SER A 162 15.85 -12.60 -39.84
CA SER A 162 14.88 -12.77 -38.74
C SER A 162 15.37 -12.67 -37.30
N LYS A 163 15.16 -11.47 -36.73
CA LYS A 163 14.36 -11.22 -35.50
C LYS A 163 14.45 -9.72 -35.18
N LYS A 164 13.43 -8.94 -35.56
CA LYS A 164 13.30 -7.55 -35.08
C LYS A 164 12.47 -7.56 -33.80
N SER A 165 13.16 -7.41 -32.67
CA SER A 165 12.60 -6.83 -31.46
C SER A 165 12.39 -5.32 -31.71
N SER A 166 11.19 -4.83 -31.44
CA SER A 166 10.86 -3.41 -31.56
C SER A 166 11.50 -2.59 -30.42
N PRO A 167 12.22 -1.49 -30.70
CA PRO A 167 12.77 -0.62 -29.67
C PRO A 167 11.71 0.35 -29.11
N LYS A 168 11.64 0.45 -27.77
CA LYS A 168 10.91 1.52 -27.06
C LYS A 168 11.80 2.76 -26.94
N THR A 169 11.62 3.76 -27.79
CA THR A 169 12.07 5.14 -27.51
C THR A 169 11.46 6.14 -28.51
N SER A 170 10.28 6.71 -28.20
CA SER A 170 9.79 7.89 -28.94
C SER A 170 8.78 8.78 -28.18
N ARG A 171 8.73 8.76 -26.84
CA ARG A 171 7.87 9.71 -26.09
C ARG A 171 8.57 10.97 -25.56
N LEU A 172 9.91 11.01 -25.57
CA LEU A 172 10.65 12.20 -25.13
C LEU A 172 10.92 13.21 -26.26
N LEU A 173 10.86 12.81 -27.54
CA LEU A 173 11.08 13.74 -28.67
C LEU A 173 9.84 14.53 -29.12
N ASN A 174 8.65 14.18 -28.63
CA ASN A 174 7.40 14.88 -29.00
C ASN A 174 6.98 15.98 -28.02
N ARG A 175 7.69 16.15 -26.89
CA ARG A 175 7.38 17.23 -25.94
C ARG A 175 8.08 18.56 -26.27
N GLU A 176 9.18 18.53 -27.02
CA GLU A 176 9.85 19.75 -27.48
C GLU A 176 9.16 20.39 -28.70
N LYS A 177 8.39 19.62 -29.47
CA LYS A 177 7.71 20.12 -30.68
C LYS A 177 6.35 20.79 -30.43
N LEU A 178 5.76 20.60 -29.24
CA LEU A 178 4.45 21.15 -28.87
C LEU A 178 4.53 22.50 -28.14
N LEU A 179 5.71 22.88 -27.65
CA LEU A 179 5.98 24.18 -27.02
C LEU A 179 6.46 25.25 -28.02
N GLN A 180 6.45 24.96 -29.33
CA GLN A 180 6.72 25.93 -30.39
C GLN A 180 5.44 26.34 -31.17
N LEU A 181 4.26 25.91 -30.72
CA LEU A 181 2.98 26.23 -31.35
C LEU A 181 1.99 26.97 -30.41
N TYR A 182 2.50 27.54 -29.32
CA TYR A 182 1.82 28.57 -28.53
C TYR A 182 2.78 29.72 -28.23
#